data_AF-A0A6G5AEA2-F1
#
_entry.id   AF-A0A6G5AEA2-F1
#
_cell.length_a   1.000
_cell.length_b   1.000
_cell.length_c   1.000
_cell.angle_alpha   90.00
_cell.angle_beta   90.00
_cell.angle_gamma   90.00
#
_symmetry.space_group_name_H-M   'P 1'
#
loop_
_entity.id
_entity.type
_entity.pdbx_description
1 polymer ?
#
loop_
_entity_poly.entity_id
_entity_poly.type
_entity_poly.pdbx_seq_one_letter_code
_entity_poly.pdbx_strand_id
1 'polypeptide(L)'
;MFQSDTDGACHRRLRLSNFRDAYPRYPTIQQVHVSVREREYNMDLQPFMNSAAYTVSHNASLPRIFKLFRALGLRHLVVVDGSNMVVGIVTRKDLARYRMTSLYGRLGMEELHISHG
;
A
#
# COMPACT_ATOMS: atom_id res chain seq x y z
N MET A 1 -5.39 -27.67 -41.98
CA MET A 1 -5.51 -28.43 -40.72
C MET A 1 -4.73 -27.67 -39.67
N PHE A 2 -5.31 -26.59 -39.16
CA PHE A 2 -4.73 -25.80 -38.08
C PHE A 2 -5.36 -26.31 -36.79
N GLN A 3 -4.64 -27.15 -36.07
CA GLN A 3 -4.97 -27.46 -34.68
C GLN A 3 -4.59 -26.24 -33.86
N SER A 4 -5.53 -25.31 -33.71
CA SER A 4 -5.51 -24.35 -32.61
C SER A 4 -6.06 -25.09 -31.39
N ASP A 5 -5.14 -25.52 -30.54
CA ASP A 5 -5.44 -26.01 -29.20
C ASP A 5 -6.23 -24.94 -28.46
N THR A 6 -7.55 -25.11 -28.40
CA THR A 6 -8.42 -24.45 -27.45
C THR A 6 -8.21 -25.11 -26.09
N ASP A 7 -7.07 -24.86 -25.47
CA ASP A 7 -6.92 -25.12 -24.05
C ASP A 7 -7.79 -24.13 -23.30
N GLY A 8 -8.96 -24.62 -22.90
CA GLY A 8 -9.92 -23.90 -22.08
C GLY A 8 -9.27 -23.50 -20.76
N ALA A 9 -8.74 -22.28 -20.72
CA ALA A 9 -8.38 -21.61 -19.48
C ALA A 9 -9.69 -21.31 -18.71
N CYS A 10 -10.18 -22.34 -18.02
CA CYS A 10 -11.14 -22.22 -16.94
C CYS A 10 -10.65 -21.10 -16.03
N HIS A 11 -11.34 -19.97 -16.07
CA HIS A 11 -11.10 -18.82 -15.21
C HIS A 11 -11.34 -19.27 -13.76
N ARG A 12 -10.30 -19.83 -13.12
CA ARG A 12 -10.35 -20.20 -11.71
C ARG A 12 -10.42 -18.90 -10.93
N ARG A 13 -11.64 -18.51 -10.57
CA ARG A 13 -11.90 -17.35 -9.71
C ARG A 13 -11.13 -17.53 -8.40
N LEU A 14 -10.16 -16.64 -8.16
CA LEU A 14 -9.42 -16.60 -6.90
C LEU A 14 -10.41 -16.35 -5.75
N ARG A 15 -10.21 -17.08 -4.65
CA ARG A 15 -10.97 -16.94 -3.41
C ARG A 15 -10.07 -16.35 -2.33
N LEU A 16 -10.68 -15.79 -1.29
CA LEU A 16 -9.94 -15.23 -0.15
C LEU A 16 -9.03 -16.27 0.53
N SER A 17 -9.40 -17.55 0.51
CA SER A 17 -8.55 -18.63 1.04
C SER A 17 -7.20 -18.69 0.34
N ASN A 18 -7.16 -18.52 -0.99
CA ASN A 18 -5.91 -18.57 -1.76
C ASN A 18 -4.90 -17.49 -1.33
N PHE A 19 -5.37 -16.35 -0.81
CA PHE A 19 -4.51 -15.30 -0.28
C PHE A 19 -4.04 -15.58 1.16
N ARG A 20 -4.82 -16.35 1.94
CA ARG A 20 -4.53 -16.66 3.35
C ARG A 20 -3.65 -17.89 3.53
N ASP A 21 -3.63 -18.80 2.56
CA ASP A 21 -2.86 -20.05 2.65
C ASP A 21 -1.35 -19.81 2.82
N ALA A 22 -0.83 -18.70 2.29
CA ALA A 22 0.58 -18.30 2.43
C ALA A 22 0.85 -17.44 3.69
N TYR A 23 -0.16 -17.14 4.51
CA TYR A 23 0.04 -16.39 5.74
C TYR A 23 0.73 -17.27 6.82
N PRO A 24 1.68 -16.75 7.61
CA PRO A 24 2.14 -15.35 7.65
C PRO A 24 3.31 -15.02 6.72
N ARG A 25 3.96 -16.02 6.11
CA ARG A 25 5.19 -15.83 5.31
C ARG A 25 4.90 -16.06 3.84
N TYR A 26 4.72 -14.95 3.12
CA TYR A 26 4.60 -14.97 1.67
C TYR A 26 5.94 -15.30 1.01
N PRO A 27 5.90 -15.96 -0.16
CA PRO A 27 7.11 -16.17 -0.96
C PRO A 27 7.72 -14.84 -1.41
N THR A 28 9.04 -14.83 -1.59
CA THR A 28 9.75 -13.65 -2.11
C THR A 28 9.57 -13.54 -3.63
N ILE A 29 9.82 -12.35 -4.19
CA ILE A 29 9.73 -12.14 -5.64
C ILE A 29 10.68 -13.04 -6.44
N GLN A 30 11.80 -13.47 -5.83
CA GLN A 30 12.78 -14.36 -6.43
C GLN A 30 12.26 -15.79 -6.64
N GLN A 31 11.24 -16.20 -5.89
CA GLN A 31 10.62 -17.52 -6.00
C GLN A 31 9.56 -17.58 -7.10
N VAL A 32 9.15 -16.41 -7.63
CA VAL A 32 8.14 -16.28 -8.68
C VAL A 32 8.84 -16.27 -10.03
N HIS A 33 8.51 -17.25 -10.88
CA HIS A 33 9.08 -17.39 -12.21
C HIS A 33 8.04 -16.95 -13.24
N VAL A 34 8.39 -15.98 -14.07
CA VAL A 34 7.53 -15.44 -15.14
C VAL A 34 8.31 -15.50 -16.44
N SER A 35 7.79 -16.22 -17.43
CA SER A 35 8.38 -16.35 -18.76
C SER A 35 8.35 -15.03 -19.53
N VAL A 36 9.17 -14.90 -20.58
CA VAL A 36 9.24 -13.66 -21.39
C VAL A 36 7.87 -13.32 -21.99
N ARG A 37 7.13 -14.33 -22.45
CA ARG A 37 5.78 -14.14 -23.03
C ARG A 37 4.78 -13.67 -21.99
N GLU A 38 4.82 -14.19 -20.77
CA GLU A 38 3.89 -13.80 -19.71
C GLU A 38 4.10 -12.35 -19.23
N ARG A 39 5.29 -11.79 -19.39
CA ARG A 39 5.57 -10.38 -19.07
C ARG A 39 4.88 -9.39 -20.00
N GLU A 40 4.51 -9.83 -21.19
CA GLU A 40 3.78 -9.02 -22.17
C GLU A 40 2.27 -9.01 -21.88
N TYR A 41 1.80 -9.82 -20.93
CA TYR A 41 0.41 -9.84 -20.51
C TYR A 41 0.06 -8.70 -19.56
N ASN A 42 -1.17 -8.22 -19.69
CA ASN A 42 -1.76 -7.27 -18.76
C ASN A 42 -2.52 -8.01 -17.66
N MET A 43 -2.45 -7.49 -16.44
CA MET A 43 -3.17 -8.03 -15.29
C MET A 43 -4.15 -6.97 -14.79
N ASP A 44 -5.43 -7.33 -14.69
CA ASP A 44 -6.42 -6.50 -14.03
C ASP A 44 -6.27 -6.63 -12.50
N LEU A 45 -5.86 -5.54 -11.86
CA LEU A 45 -5.69 -5.45 -10.41
C LEU A 45 -6.93 -4.94 -9.69
N GLN A 46 -7.91 -4.38 -10.41
CA GLN A 46 -9.12 -3.77 -9.84
C GLN A 46 -9.85 -4.68 -8.83
N PRO A 47 -10.07 -6.00 -9.07
CA PRO A 47 -10.78 -6.85 -8.11
C PRO A 47 -9.95 -7.20 -6.85
N PHE A 48 -8.64 -6.93 -6.86
CA PHE A 48 -7.73 -7.27 -5.76
C PHE A 48 -7.27 -6.04 -4.95
N MET A 49 -7.49 -4.84 -5.48
CA MET A 49 -7.12 -3.59 -4.83
C MET A 49 -8.11 -3.17 -3.75
N ASN A 50 -7.62 -2.39 -2.78
CA ASN A 50 -8.51 -1.65 -1.88
C ASN A 50 -9.06 -0.43 -2.62
N SER A 51 -10.34 -0.48 -3.02
CA SER A 51 -11.03 0.62 -3.71
C SER A 51 -11.30 1.83 -2.81
N ALA A 52 -11.31 1.65 -1.48
CA ALA A 52 -11.57 2.68 -0.49
C ALA A 52 -10.32 2.97 0.36
N ALA A 53 -9.19 3.20 -0.30
CA ALA A 53 -7.96 3.59 0.38
C ALA A 53 -8.10 4.96 1.05
N TYR A 54 -7.55 5.10 2.27
CA TYR A 54 -7.55 6.38 2.97
C TYR A 54 -6.55 7.34 2.34
N THR A 55 -7.04 8.55 2.05
CA THR A 55 -6.25 9.64 1.47
C THR A 55 -6.27 10.88 2.35
N VAL A 56 -5.26 11.73 2.21
CA VAL A 56 -5.21 13.07 2.80
C VAL A 56 -4.73 14.09 1.77
N SER A 57 -5.18 15.34 1.90
CA SER A 57 -4.66 16.44 1.11
C SER A 57 -3.18 16.68 1.43
N HIS A 58 -2.38 17.05 0.43
CA HIS A 58 -1.00 17.53 0.60
C HIS A 58 -0.86 18.73 1.54
N ASN A 59 -1.93 19.50 1.75
CA ASN A 59 -1.97 20.63 2.69
C ASN A 59 -2.36 20.20 4.12
N ALA A 60 -2.56 18.91 4.38
CA ALA A 60 -2.95 18.42 5.70
C ALA A 60 -1.80 18.57 6.71
N SER A 61 -2.12 19.08 7.90
CA SER A 61 -1.14 19.23 8.95
C SER A 61 -0.68 17.89 9.52
N LEU A 62 0.59 17.80 9.91
CA LEU A 62 1.18 16.59 10.48
C LEU A 62 0.42 16.06 11.72
N PRO A 63 -0.09 16.89 12.66
CA PRO A 63 -0.92 16.40 13.75
C PRO A 63 -2.20 15.69 13.31
N ARG A 64 -2.84 16.17 12.24
CA ARG A 64 -4.03 15.54 11.67
C ARG A 64 -3.66 14.19 11.06
N ILE A 65 -2.58 14.15 10.29
CA ILE A 65 -2.05 12.92 9.68
C ILE A 65 -1.74 11.88 10.76
N PHE A 66 -1.02 12.27 11.82
CA PHE A 66 -0.64 11.38 12.92
C PHE A 66 -1.85 10.83 13.68
N LYS A 67 -2.82 11.70 14.01
CA LYS A 67 -4.07 11.28 14.65
C LYS A 67 -4.83 10.28 13.78
N LEU A 68 -5.02 10.57 12.50
CA LEU A 68 -5.71 9.69 11.56
C LEU A 68 -5.01 8.33 11.44
N PHE A 69 -3.70 8.36 11.23
CA PHE A 69 -2.87 7.18 11.03
C PHE A 69 -2.93 6.24 12.24
N ARG A 70 -2.78 6.79 13.46
CA ARG A 70 -2.82 6.01 14.71
C ARG A 70 -4.23 5.54 15.05
N ALA A 71 -5.25 6.39 14.88
CA ALA A 71 -6.63 6.05 15.22
C ALA A 71 -7.18 4.90 14.36
N LEU A 72 -6.81 4.85 13.08
CA LEU A 72 -7.26 3.81 12.15
C LEU A 72 -6.27 2.63 12.01
N GLY A 73 -5.12 2.68 12.69
CA GLY A 73 -4.10 1.63 12.60
C GLY A 73 -3.55 1.44 11.18
N LEU A 74 -3.42 2.52 10.41
CA LEU A 74 -3.02 2.45 9.02
C LEU A 74 -1.57 1.95 8.88
N ARG A 75 -1.27 1.35 7.72
CA ARG A 75 0.12 1.02 7.34
C ARG A 75 0.68 2.02 6.33
N HIS A 76 -0.18 2.48 5.44
CA HIS A 76 0.10 3.40 4.35
C HIS A 76 -1.04 4.40 4.27
N LEU A 77 -0.72 5.67 4.11
CA LEU A 77 -1.67 6.74 3.88
C LEU A 77 -1.27 7.49 2.62
N VAL A 78 -2.17 7.59 1.66
CA VAL A 78 -1.90 8.23 0.36
C VAL A 78 -2.11 9.74 0.48
N VAL A 79 -1.17 10.53 -0.05
CA VAL A 79 -1.27 11.98 -0.10
C VAL A 79 -1.66 12.41 -1.51
N VAL A 80 -2.72 13.20 -1.62
CA VAL A 80 -3.29 13.65 -2.89
C VAL A 80 -3.34 15.18 -3.00
N ASP A 81 -3.32 15.68 -4.24
CA ASP A 81 -3.53 17.09 -4.55
C ASP A 81 -5.02 17.49 -4.62
N GLY A 82 -5.30 18.73 -5.03
CA GLY A 82 -6.67 19.22 -5.22
C GLY A 82 -7.43 18.56 -6.37
N SER A 83 -6.71 17.89 -7.28
CA SER A 83 -7.24 17.17 -8.43
C SER A 83 -7.29 15.65 -8.20
N ASN A 84 -7.09 15.21 -6.94
CA ASN A 84 -7.01 13.80 -6.54
C ASN A 84 -5.87 13.01 -7.21
N MET A 85 -4.80 13.70 -7.62
CA MET A 85 -3.58 13.08 -8.12
C MET A 85 -2.68 12.71 -6.95
N VAL A 86 -2.07 11.52 -7.01
CA VAL A 86 -1.15 11.06 -5.97
C VAL A 86 0.14 11.84 -6.04
N VAL A 87 0.47 12.54 -4.95
CA VAL A 87 1.72 13.30 -4.81
C VAL A 87 2.71 12.63 -3.85
N GLY A 88 2.25 11.70 -3.02
CA GLY A 88 3.13 11.01 -2.08
C GLY A 88 2.44 9.96 -1.22
N ILE A 89 3.23 9.35 -0.34
CA ILE A 89 2.79 8.32 0.60
C ILE A 89 3.41 8.57 1.98
N VAL A 90 2.61 8.41 3.03
CA VAL A 90 3.07 8.47 4.41
C VAL A 90 3.01 7.08 5.03
N THR A 91 4.11 6.67 5.65
CA THR A 91 4.22 5.39 6.34
C THR A 91 4.57 5.57 7.83
N ARG A 92 4.51 4.47 8.59
CA ARG A 92 4.96 4.45 10.00
C ARG A 92 6.41 4.94 10.16
N LYS A 93 7.30 4.61 9.22
CA LYS A 93 8.70 5.02 9.28
C LYS A 93 8.85 6.53 9.18
N ASP A 94 7.99 7.20 8.43
CA ASP A 94 8.05 8.64 8.23
C ASP A 94 7.53 9.37 9.48
N LEU A 95 6.42 8.89 10.05
CA LEU A 95 5.88 9.45 11.30
C LEU A 95 6.76 9.17 12.52
N ALA A 96 7.50 8.06 12.53
CA ALA A 96 8.41 7.72 13.63
C ALA A 96 9.59 8.69 13.76
N ARG A 97 9.93 9.45 12.71
CA ARG A 97 10.96 10.49 12.77
C ARG A 97 10.52 11.72 13.52
N TYR A 98 9.23 11.90 13.79
CA TYR A 98 8.71 13.09 14.47
C TYR A 98 8.27 12.73 15.88
N ARG A 99 8.83 13.39 16.90
CA ARG A 99 8.29 13.34 18.27
C ARG A 99 7.18 14.35 18.39
N MET A 100 6.01 13.85 18.77
CA MET A 100 4.87 14.68 19.11
C MET A 100 4.76 14.78 20.63
N THR A 101 4.96 15.98 21.17
CA THR A 101 4.80 16.26 22.60
C THR A 101 3.44 16.92 22.81
N SER A 102 2.60 16.35 23.69
CA SER A 102 1.34 16.99 24.08
C SER A 102 1.47 17.51 25.51
N LEU A 103 1.55 18.83 25.66
CA LEU A 103 1.57 19.51 26.96
C LEU A 103 0.36 20.45 27.01
N TYR A 104 -0.55 20.24 27.95
CA TYR A 104 -1.71 21.11 28.23
C TYR A 104 -2.46 21.61 26.98
N GLY A 105 -2.84 20.70 26.08
CA GLY A 105 -3.57 21.03 24.85
C GLY A 105 -2.73 21.59 23.70
N ARG A 106 -1.44 21.88 23.92
CA ARG A 106 -0.49 22.23 22.85
C ARG A 106 0.19 20.98 22.31
N LEU A 107 0.18 20.84 20.99
CA LEU A 107 0.89 19.79 20.27
C LEU A 107 2.19 20.40 19.72
N GLY A 108 3.30 20.13 20.39
CA GLY A 108 4.65 20.41 19.89
C GLY A 108 5.13 19.27 19.00
N MET A 109 5.91 19.59 17.97
CA MET A 109 6.50 18.60 17.06
C MET A 109 7.98 18.89 16.89
N GLU A 110 8.81 17.89 17.14
CA GLU A 110 10.26 17.94 16.96
C GLU A 110 10.68 16.85 15.97
N GLU A 111 11.48 17.22 14.99
CA GLU A 111 12.09 16.25 14.07
C GLU A 111 13.28 15.59 14.76
N LEU A 112 13.23 14.27 14.89
CA LEU A 112 14.33 13.47 15.37
C LEU A 112 15.32 13.24 14.23
N HIS A 113 16.50 13.84 14.39
CA HIS A 113 17.67 13.46 13.61
C HIS A 113 18.12 12.08 14.10
N ILE A 114 17.54 11.02 13.56
CA ILE A 114 17.98 9.66 13.83
C ILE A 114 19.34 9.51 13.13
N SER A 115 20.42 9.60 13.91
CA SER A 115 21.77 9.29 13.42
C SER A 115 21.77 7.86 12.89
N HIS A 116 22.00 7.71 11.59
CA HIS A 116 22.20 6.42 10.96
C HIS A 116 23.41 5.76 11.61
N GLY A 117 23.18 4.65 12.32
CA GLY A 117 24.22 3.71 12.74
C GLY A 117 24.46 2.67 11.67
#